data_AF-A0A428Z2R5-F1
#
_entry.id   AF-A0A428Z2R5-F1
#
_cell.length_a   1.000
_cell.length_b   1.000
_cell.length_c   1.000
_cell.angle_alpha   90.00
_cell.angle_beta   90.00
_cell.angle_gamma   90.00
#
_symmetry.space_group_name_H-M   'P 1'
#
loop_
_entity.id
_entity.type
_entity.pdbx_description
1 polymer ?
#
loop_
_entity_poly.entity_id
_entity_poly.type
_entity_poly.pdbx_seq_one_letter_code
_entity_poly.pdbx_strand_id
1 'polypeptide(L)'
;MVIVVAAVLLVGGAVTVVLLTTGDDKPTNTASGSTPVPPPQSGSKPPSSGSKKPGTGNVENKAEVEAAVTKVAQQYADAMNRKDAAAATQLTCKKVDPGVAYETAVGKFEATVLHVTIYSATRTTVNLGAKGVQTRGAPLPIVKEDGIWCVEV
;
A
#
# COMPACT_ATOMS: atom_id res chain seq x y z
N MET A 1 -36.98 13.34 -21.91
CA MET A 1 -35.50 13.42 -21.98
C MET A 1 -34.99 12.05 -22.39
N VAL A 2 -34.34 11.98 -23.54
CA VAL A 2 -33.73 10.78 -24.10
C VAL A 2 -32.29 10.73 -23.59
N ILE A 3 -31.86 9.65 -22.94
CA ILE A 3 -30.43 9.39 -22.68
C ILE A 3 -30.06 8.15 -23.48
N VAL A 4 -29.18 8.38 -24.45
CA VAL A 4 -28.72 7.43 -25.47
C VAL A 4 -27.23 7.21 -25.21
N VAL A 5 -26.85 5.93 -25.12
CA VAL A 5 -25.54 5.34 -25.54
C VAL A 5 -24.37 5.60 -24.57
N ALA A 6 -23.47 4.65 -24.26
CA ALA A 6 -22.96 3.55 -25.06
C ALA A 6 -22.54 2.34 -24.21
N ALA A 7 -22.84 1.15 -24.72
CA ALA A 7 -22.06 -0.05 -24.46
C ALA A 7 -20.81 -0.01 -25.35
N VAL A 8 -19.64 -0.32 -24.80
CA VAL A 8 -18.44 -0.63 -25.58
C VAL A 8 -17.93 -2.01 -25.16
N LEU A 9 -18.14 -2.96 -26.08
CA LEU A 9 -17.52 -4.28 -26.12
C LEU A 9 -16.10 -4.15 -26.72
N LEU A 10 -15.09 -4.67 -26.04
CA LEU A 10 -13.76 -5.00 -26.57
C LEU A 10 -13.37 -6.34 -25.90
N VAL A 11 -13.67 -7.50 -26.49
CA VAL A 11 -12.90 -8.24 -27.52
C VAL A 11 -11.42 -8.45 -27.17
N GLY A 12 -11.12 -9.67 -26.70
CA GLY A 12 -10.04 -10.52 -27.24
C GLY A 12 -8.61 -10.28 -26.77
N GLY A 13 -8.00 -11.33 -26.20
CA GLY A 13 -6.53 -11.44 -26.10
C GLY A 13 -6.06 -12.47 -25.08
N ALA A 14 -6.03 -13.74 -25.46
CA ALA A 14 -5.28 -14.77 -24.73
C ALA A 14 -3.78 -14.63 -25.02
N VAL A 15 -2.93 -14.63 -23.99
CA VAL A 15 -1.50 -14.96 -24.15
C VAL A 15 -1.00 -15.78 -22.96
N THR A 16 -0.53 -16.97 -23.29
CA THR A 16 0.11 -18.01 -22.49
C THR A 16 1.55 -17.67 -22.08
N VAL A 17 1.88 -17.99 -20.82
CA VAL A 17 3.10 -18.59 -20.22
C VAL A 17 4.49 -18.27 -20.82
N VAL A 18 5.43 -17.83 -19.98
CA VAL A 18 6.82 -18.37 -19.95
C VAL A 18 7.31 -18.49 -18.50
N LEU A 19 7.46 -19.74 -18.06
CA LEU A 19 8.26 -20.15 -16.89
C LEU A 19 9.75 -20.01 -17.25
N LEU A 20 10.49 -19.18 -16.52
CA LEU A 20 11.95 -19.20 -16.52
C LEU A 20 12.44 -20.10 -15.38
N THR A 21 12.60 -21.37 -15.72
CA THR A 21 13.59 -22.24 -15.08
C THR A 21 14.92 -22.07 -15.82
N THR A 22 16.02 -22.13 -15.08
CA THR A 22 17.26 -22.88 -15.36
C THR A 22 18.47 -22.07 -14.89
N GLY A 23 19.24 -22.68 -13.98
CA GLY A 23 20.50 -22.17 -13.48
C GLY A 23 21.05 -23.12 -12.41
N ASP A 24 21.15 -24.39 -12.77
CA ASP A 24 21.83 -25.45 -12.03
C ASP A 24 23.33 -25.31 -12.33
N ASP A 25 24.17 -25.07 -11.32
CA ASP A 25 25.62 -25.28 -11.41
C ASP A 25 26.19 -25.63 -10.04
N LYS A 26 26.37 -26.94 -9.83
CA LYS A 26 27.17 -27.52 -8.74
C LYS A 26 28.42 -28.18 -9.36
N PRO A 27 29.60 -27.96 -8.77
CA PRO A 27 30.48 -29.10 -8.44
C PRO A 27 31.10 -28.92 -7.03
N THR A 28 31.01 -29.85 -6.06
CA THR A 28 31.73 -31.13 -5.83
C THR A 28 33.02 -31.00 -4.96
N ASN A 29 32.93 -31.59 -3.75
CA ASN A 29 33.94 -32.26 -2.87
C ASN A 29 35.07 -31.54 -2.07
N THR A 30 34.97 -31.71 -0.73
CA THR A 30 35.89 -32.33 0.26
C THR A 30 37.28 -31.73 0.59
N ALA A 31 37.48 -31.26 1.84
CA ALA A 31 38.39 -31.85 2.88
C ALA A 31 38.77 -30.87 4.01
N SER A 32 38.98 -31.43 5.21
CA SER A 32 39.23 -30.82 6.52
C SER A 32 40.45 -29.90 6.66
N GLY A 33 40.32 -28.88 7.51
CA GLY A 33 41.43 -28.17 8.16
C GLY A 33 40.94 -27.47 9.43
N SER A 34 41.38 -27.93 10.60
CA SER A 34 41.05 -27.39 11.92
C SER A 34 41.80 -26.09 12.20
N THR A 35 41.08 -25.03 12.57
CA THR A 35 41.62 -23.81 13.20
C THR A 35 40.63 -23.25 14.23
N PRO A 36 41.10 -22.61 15.31
CA PRO A 36 40.33 -22.43 16.54
C PRO A 36 39.27 -21.33 16.42
N VAL A 37 38.09 -21.59 16.98
CA VAL A 37 36.99 -20.63 17.13
C VAL A 37 37.34 -19.60 18.22
N PRO A 38 37.42 -18.29 17.91
CA PRO A 38 37.44 -17.26 18.95
C PRO A 38 36.05 -17.15 19.61
N PRO A 39 35.97 -16.85 20.93
CA PRO A 39 34.69 -16.79 21.63
C PRO A 39 33.78 -15.68 21.07
N PRO A 40 32.45 -15.84 21.15
CA PRO A 40 31.53 -14.82 20.67
C PRO A 40 31.67 -13.56 21.54
N GLN A 41 32.06 -12.44 20.92
CA GLN A 41 31.89 -11.13 21.55
C GLN A 41 30.39 -10.84 21.68
N SER A 42 29.90 -11.03 22.91
CA SER A 42 28.61 -10.51 23.34
C SER A 42 28.69 -8.98 23.29
N GLY A 43 28.02 -8.41 22.30
CA GLY A 43 28.03 -6.99 22.00
C GLY A 43 26.91 -6.61 21.04
N SER A 44 25.76 -7.28 21.15
CA SER A 44 24.55 -6.88 20.44
C SER A 44 24.02 -5.59 21.05
N LYS A 45 24.58 -4.45 20.61
CA LYS A 45 23.83 -3.19 20.62
C LYS A 45 22.54 -3.49 19.83
N PRO A 46 21.34 -3.27 20.40
CA PRO A 46 20.11 -3.48 19.64
C PRO A 46 20.24 -2.69 18.33
N PRO A 47 19.83 -3.25 17.17
CA PRO A 47 19.79 -2.47 15.96
C PRO A 47 18.99 -1.22 16.30
N SER A 48 19.61 -0.06 16.13
CA SER A 48 18.89 1.20 16.16
C SER A 48 17.76 1.01 15.15
N SER A 49 16.53 0.88 15.64
CA SER A 49 15.33 1.02 14.84
C SER A 49 15.32 2.46 14.35
N GLY A 50 16.19 2.73 13.39
CA GLY A 50 16.15 3.89 12.56
C GLY A 50 14.86 3.74 11.79
N SER A 51 13.78 4.28 12.35
CA SER A 51 12.74 4.90 11.56
C SER A 51 13.47 5.92 10.70
N LYS A 52 14.01 5.46 9.55
CA LYS A 52 14.37 6.32 8.44
C LYS A 52 13.07 7.04 8.14
N LYS A 53 12.95 8.27 8.64
CA LYS A 53 11.95 9.21 8.19
C LYS A 53 12.00 9.13 6.67
N PRO A 54 10.94 8.65 6.00
CA PRO A 54 10.97 8.52 4.56
C PRO A 54 11.34 9.88 4.00
N GLY A 55 12.38 9.90 3.17
CA GLY A 55 12.86 11.16 2.60
C GLY A 55 11.68 11.84 1.92
N THR A 56 11.44 13.11 2.27
CA THR A 56 10.56 13.96 1.49
C THR A 56 11.27 14.18 0.16
N GLY A 57 11.11 13.23 -0.77
CA GLY A 57 11.54 13.41 -2.15
C GLY A 57 10.84 14.64 -2.70
N ASN A 58 11.55 15.43 -3.51
CA ASN A 58 10.94 16.58 -4.16
C ASN A 58 9.96 16.05 -5.22
N VAL A 59 8.69 15.90 -4.84
CA VAL A 59 7.63 15.42 -5.73
C VAL A 59 7.10 16.61 -6.50
N GLU A 60 7.33 16.61 -7.81
CA GLU A 60 6.71 17.56 -8.72
C GLU A 60 5.18 17.46 -8.59
N ASN A 61 4.48 18.61 -8.55
CA ASN A 61 3.03 18.68 -8.33
C ASN A 61 2.53 18.07 -7.00
N LYS A 62 3.32 18.19 -5.93
CA LYS A 62 2.95 17.71 -4.58
C LYS A 62 1.52 18.06 -4.15
N ALA A 63 1.07 19.29 -4.40
CA ALA A 63 -0.28 19.74 -4.03
C ALA A 63 -1.39 19.00 -4.81
N GLU A 64 -1.15 18.69 -6.09
CA GLU A 64 -2.09 17.91 -6.90
C GLU A 64 -2.16 16.47 -6.41
N VAL A 65 -1.00 15.86 -6.12
CA VAL A 65 -0.91 14.52 -5.53
C VAL A 65 -1.66 14.48 -4.20
N GLU A 66 -1.43 15.48 -3.33
CA GLU A 66 -2.08 15.58 -2.03
C GLU A 66 -3.61 15.69 -2.16
N ALA A 67 -4.11 16.53 -3.09
CA ALA A 67 -5.55 16.68 -3.32
C ALA A 67 -6.19 15.38 -3.85
N ALA A 68 -5.54 14.71 -4.81
CA ALA A 68 -6.04 13.47 -5.39
C ALA A 68 -6.08 12.33 -4.36
N VAL A 69 -5.02 12.19 -3.57
CA VAL A 69 -4.90 11.18 -2.51
C VAL A 69 -5.89 11.46 -1.36
N THR A 70 -6.03 12.72 -0.95
CA THR A 70 -7.01 13.13 0.06
C THR A 70 -8.43 12.79 -0.38
N LYS A 71 -8.75 13.00 -1.66
CA LYS A 71 -10.07 12.64 -2.21
C LYS A 71 -10.34 11.14 -2.10
N VAL A 72 -9.40 10.28 -2.49
CA VAL A 72 -9.57 8.82 -2.38
C VAL A 72 -9.71 8.39 -0.92
N ALA A 73 -8.87 8.94 -0.03
CA ALA A 73 -8.95 8.64 1.40
C ALA A 73 -10.28 9.08 2.02
N GLN A 74 -10.80 10.24 1.62
CA GLN A 74 -12.09 10.73 2.08
C GLN A 74 -13.22 9.83 1.60
N GLN A 75 -13.22 9.42 0.32
CA GLN A 75 -14.21 8.48 -0.21
C GLN A 75 -14.19 7.14 0.52
N TYR A 76 -13.00 6.65 0.89
CA TYR A 76 -12.84 5.43 1.66
C TYR A 76 -13.34 5.59 3.09
N ALA A 77 -12.99 6.70 3.77
CA ALA A 77 -13.51 7.02 5.10
C ALA A 77 -15.04 7.15 5.10
N ASP A 78 -15.62 7.78 4.08
CA ASP A 78 -17.07 7.89 3.92
C ASP A 78 -17.73 6.51 3.73
N ALA A 79 -17.09 5.61 2.97
CA ALA A 79 -17.56 4.23 2.83
C ALA A 79 -17.49 3.47 4.17
N MET A 80 -16.44 3.66 4.97
CA MET A 80 -16.36 3.12 6.34
C MET A 80 -17.48 3.66 7.23
N ASN A 81 -17.74 4.97 7.18
CA ASN A 81 -18.79 5.61 7.98
C ASN A 81 -20.20 5.14 7.60
N ARG A 82 -20.44 4.89 6.31
CA ARG A 82 -21.69 4.30 5.81
C ARG A 82 -21.77 2.79 6.00
N LYS A 83 -20.70 2.13 6.47
CA LYS A 83 -20.58 0.67 6.54
C LYS A 83 -20.84 0.01 5.17
N ASP A 84 -20.32 0.64 4.12
CA ASP A 84 -20.48 0.22 2.73
C ASP A 84 -19.21 -0.47 2.22
N ALA A 85 -19.16 -1.79 2.39
CA ALA A 85 -17.99 -2.60 2.02
C ALA A 85 -17.77 -2.64 0.50
N ALA A 86 -18.85 -2.57 -0.28
CA ALA A 86 -18.76 -2.56 -1.74
C ALA A 86 -18.10 -1.27 -2.23
N ALA A 87 -18.52 -0.11 -1.72
CA ALA A 87 -17.89 1.17 -2.05
C ALA A 87 -16.41 1.22 -1.62
N ALA A 88 -16.08 0.71 -0.44
CA ALA A 88 -14.69 0.62 0.01
C ALA A 88 -13.85 -0.29 -0.91
N THR A 89 -14.37 -1.46 -1.28
CA THR A 89 -13.72 -2.41 -2.19
C THR A 89 -13.42 -1.78 -3.56
N GLN A 90 -14.35 -1.00 -4.12
CA GLN A 90 -14.16 -0.32 -5.40
C GLN A 90 -13.01 0.71 -5.41
N LEU A 91 -12.62 1.21 -4.23
CA LEU A 91 -11.51 2.14 -4.07
C LEU A 91 -10.16 1.43 -3.90
N THR A 92 -10.16 0.12 -3.69
CA THR A 92 -8.92 -0.67 -3.58
C THR A 92 -8.34 -0.99 -4.96
N CYS A 93 -7.03 -1.18 -5.02
CA CYS A 93 -6.35 -1.47 -6.29
C CYS A 93 -6.79 -2.82 -6.87
N LYS A 94 -6.92 -3.84 -6.01
CA LYS A 94 -7.30 -5.20 -6.43
C LYS A 94 -8.81 -5.38 -6.62
N LYS A 95 -9.64 -4.55 -5.98
CA LYS A 95 -11.11 -4.64 -6.01
C LYS A 95 -11.68 -6.00 -5.59
N VAL A 96 -10.96 -6.71 -4.73
CA VAL A 96 -11.37 -8.03 -4.20
C VAL A 96 -11.99 -7.92 -2.82
N ASP A 97 -11.40 -7.10 -1.96
CA ASP A 97 -11.80 -6.91 -0.57
C ASP A 97 -11.64 -5.42 -0.17
N PRO A 98 -12.32 -4.94 0.89
CA PRO A 98 -12.21 -3.55 1.32
C PRO A 98 -10.94 -3.29 2.14
N GLY A 99 -10.14 -4.30 2.48
CA GLY A 99 -8.92 -4.19 3.27
C GLY A 99 -9.12 -4.22 4.79
N VAL A 100 -8.04 -4.57 5.49
CA VAL A 100 -8.00 -4.70 6.97
C VAL A 100 -8.37 -3.43 7.71
N ALA A 101 -8.09 -2.25 7.13
CA ALA A 101 -8.46 -0.97 7.72
C ALA A 101 -9.98 -0.84 7.83
N TYR A 102 -10.72 -1.25 6.80
CA TYR A 102 -12.17 -1.29 6.82
C TYR A 102 -12.68 -2.29 7.85
N GLU A 103 -12.23 -3.55 7.76
CA GLU A 103 -12.73 -4.65 8.62
C GLU A 103 -12.51 -4.38 10.11
N THR A 104 -11.40 -3.75 10.46
CA THR A 104 -11.03 -3.54 11.86
C THR A 104 -11.64 -2.28 12.47
N ALA A 105 -12.01 -1.27 11.68
CA ALA A 105 -12.45 0.04 12.18
C ALA A 105 -13.94 0.33 11.93
N VAL A 106 -14.56 -0.31 10.94
CA VAL A 106 -15.97 -0.08 10.61
C VAL A 106 -16.87 -0.24 11.84
N GLY A 107 -17.71 0.76 12.09
CA GLY A 107 -18.64 0.79 13.22
C GLY A 107 -18.02 1.02 14.61
N LYS A 108 -16.70 1.16 14.73
CA LYS A 108 -16.03 1.47 16.01
C LYS A 108 -15.87 2.96 16.27
N PHE A 109 -15.69 3.75 15.21
CA PHE A 109 -15.56 5.21 15.26
C PHE A 109 -15.95 5.83 13.92
N GLU A 110 -16.19 7.14 13.90
CA GLU A 110 -16.38 7.91 12.67
C GLU A 110 -15.00 8.24 12.07
N ALA A 111 -14.68 7.64 10.93
CA ALA A 111 -13.41 7.81 10.22
C ALA A 111 -13.29 9.22 9.61
N THR A 112 -12.12 9.84 9.77
CA THR A 112 -11.75 11.12 9.14
C THR A 112 -10.33 11.06 8.61
N VAL A 113 -10.04 11.82 7.56
CA VAL A 113 -8.66 12.03 7.10
C VAL A 113 -7.93 12.98 8.07
N LEU A 114 -6.71 12.62 8.49
CA LEU A 114 -5.88 13.45 9.37
C LEU A 114 -4.69 14.08 8.64
N HIS A 115 -3.77 13.26 8.14
CA HIS A 115 -2.52 13.72 7.56
C HIS A 115 -2.10 12.85 6.38
N VAL A 116 -1.63 13.49 5.32
CA VAL A 116 -1.10 12.84 4.12
C VAL A 116 0.42 12.86 4.14
N THR A 117 1.02 11.68 4.05
CA THR A 117 2.47 11.51 3.90
C THR A 117 2.76 11.05 2.47
N ILE A 118 3.44 11.90 1.70
CA ILE A 118 3.81 11.61 0.32
C ILE A 118 5.25 11.11 0.29
N TYR A 119 5.46 9.90 -0.23
CA TYR A 119 6.79 9.30 -0.40
C TYR A 119 7.33 9.49 -1.82
N SER A 120 6.44 9.40 -2.80
CA SER A 120 6.73 9.60 -4.22
C SER A 120 5.47 10.11 -4.95
N ALA A 121 5.61 10.38 -6.25
CA ALA A 121 4.48 10.74 -7.12
C ALA A 121 3.43 9.61 -7.30
N THR A 122 3.74 8.39 -6.86
CA THR A 122 2.90 7.20 -7.04
C THR A 122 2.60 6.46 -5.74
N ARG A 123 3.17 6.86 -4.60
CA ARG A 123 2.99 6.16 -3.33
C ARG A 123 2.91 7.14 -2.17
N THR A 124 1.84 6.99 -1.41
CA THR A 124 1.48 7.84 -0.28
C THR A 124 0.89 7.02 0.85
N THR A 125 0.77 7.62 2.02
CA THR A 125 0.02 7.07 3.13
C THR A 125 -0.81 8.17 3.75
N VAL A 126 -2.10 7.88 3.96
CA VAL A 126 -3.02 8.80 4.62
C VAL A 126 -3.38 8.23 5.99
N ASN A 127 -3.23 9.02 7.05
CA ASN A 127 -3.67 8.59 8.37
C ASN A 127 -5.17 8.84 8.50
N LEU A 128 -5.93 7.75 8.74
CA LEU A 128 -7.34 7.81 9.09
C LEU A 128 -7.50 7.82 10.61
N GLY A 129 -8.14 8.85 11.15
CA GLY A 129 -8.42 9.00 12.58
C GLY A 129 -9.89 8.84 12.92
N ALA A 130 -10.18 8.88 14.20
CA ALA A 130 -11.54 9.13 14.69
C ALA A 130 -11.82 10.63 14.63
N LYS A 131 -13.04 11.02 14.23
CA LYS A 131 -13.48 12.42 14.24
C LYS A 131 -13.27 13.05 15.61
N GLY A 132 -12.64 14.22 15.62
CA GLY A 132 -12.27 14.94 16.85
C GLY A 132 -10.94 14.50 17.49
N VAL A 133 -10.26 13.48 16.95
CA VAL A 133 -8.95 13.01 17.43
C VAL A 133 -7.88 13.22 16.36
N GLN A 134 -6.92 14.11 16.61
CA GLN A 134 -5.89 14.47 15.61
C GLN A 134 -4.55 13.73 15.76
N THR A 135 -4.36 12.95 16.84
CA THR A 135 -3.02 12.46 17.22
C THR A 135 -2.77 10.98 16.96
N ARG A 136 -3.81 10.19 16.68
CA ARG A 136 -3.69 8.75 16.40
C ARG A 136 -4.60 8.38 15.25
N GLY A 137 -4.00 7.97 14.13
CA GLY A 137 -4.70 7.43 12.99
C GLY A 137 -4.11 6.10 12.55
N ALA A 138 -4.92 5.27 11.90
CA ALA A 138 -4.48 4.09 11.19
C ALA A 138 -3.91 4.51 9.82
N PRO A 139 -2.71 4.06 9.45
CA PRO A 139 -2.15 4.36 8.14
C PRO A 139 -2.93 3.63 7.05
N LEU A 140 -3.38 4.37 6.04
CA LEU A 140 -4.00 3.87 4.82
C LEU A 140 -3.03 4.09 3.65
N PRO A 141 -2.34 3.04 3.17
CA PRO A 141 -1.47 3.17 2.00
C PRO A 141 -2.31 3.41 0.74
N ILE A 142 -1.93 4.43 -0.03
CA ILE A 142 -2.58 4.81 -1.29
C ILE A 142 -1.51 4.90 -2.37
N VAL A 143 -1.71 4.12 -3.44
CA VAL A 143 -0.78 4.01 -4.57
C VAL A 143 -1.45 4.41 -5.88
N LYS A 144 -0.66 4.81 -6.86
CA LYS A 144 -1.11 5.10 -8.22
C LYS A 144 -0.79 3.92 -9.12
N GLU A 145 -1.81 3.18 -9.54
CA GLU A 145 -1.73 2.09 -10.51
C GLU A 145 -2.52 2.46 -11.76
N ASP A 146 -1.93 2.25 -12.95
CA ASP A 146 -2.55 2.58 -14.24
C ASP A 146 -3.11 4.01 -14.34
N GLY A 147 -2.46 4.96 -13.67
CA GLY A 147 -2.86 6.37 -13.64
C GLY A 147 -3.95 6.71 -12.62
N ILE A 148 -4.48 5.72 -11.89
CA ILE A 148 -5.58 5.86 -10.92
C ILE A 148 -5.03 5.69 -9.51
N TRP A 149 -5.44 6.56 -8.59
CA TRP A 149 -5.14 6.41 -7.17
C TRP A 149 -6.11 5.41 -6.52
N CYS A 150 -5.57 4.44 -5.80
CA CYS A 150 -6.33 3.39 -5.14
C CYS A 150 -5.70 3.00 -3.80
N VAL A 151 -6.50 2.40 -2.93
CA VAL A 151 -6.05 1.88 -1.64
C VAL A 151 -5.32 0.55 -1.84
N GLU A 152 -4.11 0.47 -1.31
CA GLU A 152 -3.32 -0.77 -1.29
C GLU A 152 -3.84 -1.66 -0.14
N VAL A 153 -4.38 -2.83 -0.50
CA VAL A 153 -4.94 -3.84 0.43
C VAL A 153 -4.27 -5.20 0.27
#